data_AF-A0A3B9XKT3-F1
#
_entry.id   AF-A0A3B9XKT3-F1
#
_cell.length_a   1.000
_cell.length_b   1.000
_cell.length_c   1.000
_cell.angle_alpha   90.00
_cell.angle_beta   90.00
_cell.angle_gamma   90.00
#
_symmetry.space_group_name_H-M   'P 1'
#
loop_
_entity.id
_entity.type
_entity.pdbx_description
1 polymer ?
#
loop_
_entity_poly.entity_id
_entity_poly.type
_entity_poly.pdbx_seq_one_letter_code
_entity_poly.pdbx_strand_id
1 'polypeptide(L)'
;GISLNWGPWAESGMVTDESGDQAEKRGLLQMDQSVGTQAFGRLLNCDQAQMIVADINWSRFKPLMEITAVGSLLKSVTDPENPADLLNTEVELNPEDIAFKEELAECPEEERAERLLAYLKQQLANALQMMPEELDDTQPLIDMGIDSLLAVEFKNRVTKVTEVELPVVRMLGGANLRDVSQWMAEAYNTQISGDAAPEQDDDALVEGVL
;
A
#
# COMPACT_ATOMS: atom_id res chain seq x y z
N GLY A 1 -22.05 -10.12 26.05
CA GLY A 1 -20.65 -10.25 26.49
C GLY A 1 -19.83 -9.29 25.65
N ILE A 2 -18.78 -8.71 26.22
CA ILE A 2 -17.90 -7.78 25.50
C ILE A 2 -16.76 -8.61 24.88
N SER A 3 -16.47 -8.38 23.60
CA SER A 3 -15.30 -8.93 22.92
C SER A 3 -14.25 -7.82 22.74
N LEU A 4 -12.99 -8.13 23.09
CA LEU A 4 -11.88 -7.19 23.02
C LEU A 4 -10.78 -7.78 22.14
N ASN A 5 -10.43 -7.03 21.09
CA ASN A 5 -9.28 -7.30 20.25
C ASN A 5 -8.14 -6.39 20.71
N TRP A 6 -6.95 -6.96 20.91
CA TRP A 6 -5.79 -6.23 21.40
C TRP A 6 -4.76 -6.05 20.29
N GLY A 7 -4.23 -4.84 20.17
CA GLY A 7 -3.02 -4.53 19.43
C GLY A 7 -1.78 -5.10 20.12
N PRO A 8 -0.58 -4.86 19.57
CA PRO A 8 0.67 -5.43 20.07
C PRO A 8 1.05 -4.88 21.46
N TRP A 9 1.67 -5.72 22.30
CA TRP A 9 2.09 -5.37 23.67
C TRP A 9 3.61 -5.49 23.82
N ALA A 10 4.24 -4.45 24.36
CA ALA A 10 5.70 -4.35 24.45
C ALA A 10 6.38 -5.45 25.30
N GLU A 11 5.71 -5.90 26.36
CA GLU A 11 6.34 -6.77 27.38
C GLU A 11 5.80 -8.21 27.39
N SER A 12 4.92 -8.56 26.44
CA SER A 12 4.16 -9.83 26.50
C SER A 12 4.78 -11.00 25.72
N GLY A 13 5.77 -10.73 24.87
CA GLY A 13 6.27 -11.73 23.91
C GLY A 13 5.26 -12.13 22.83
N MET A 14 4.12 -11.42 22.68
CA MET A 14 3.15 -11.64 21.59
C MET A 14 3.71 -11.33 20.21
N VAL A 15 4.75 -10.51 20.15
CA VAL A 15 5.32 -9.97 18.93
C VAL A 15 6.79 -10.33 18.93
N THR A 16 7.24 -10.99 17.86
CA THR A 16 8.67 -11.18 17.61
C THR A 16 9.27 -9.85 17.18
N ASP A 17 10.55 -9.61 17.49
CA ASP A 17 11.23 -8.34 17.22
C ASP A 17 11.04 -7.88 15.76
N GLU A 18 11.14 -8.79 14.78
CA GLU A 18 10.93 -8.49 13.35
C GLU A 18 9.49 -8.09 12.99
N SER A 19 8.49 -8.73 13.59
CA SER A 19 7.07 -8.38 13.36
C SER A 19 6.69 -7.07 14.06
N GLY A 20 7.36 -6.76 15.18
CA GLY A 20 7.20 -5.52 15.93
C GLY A 20 7.75 -4.32 15.16
N ASP A 21 8.94 -4.45 14.60
CA ASP A 21 9.57 -3.41 13.80
C ASP A 21 8.74 -3.05 12.56
N GLN A 22 8.13 -4.05 11.90
CA GLN A 22 7.24 -3.79 10.76
C GLN A 22 5.92 -3.14 11.19
N ALA A 23 5.31 -3.61 12.28
CA ALA A 23 4.08 -3.01 12.81
C ALA A 23 4.31 -1.53 13.21
N GLU A 24 5.44 -1.23 13.85
CA GLU A 24 5.78 0.12 14.30
C GLU A 24 6.05 1.07 13.13
N LYS A 25 6.74 0.59 12.08
CA LYS A 25 6.91 1.33 10.81
C LYS A 25 5.56 1.71 10.18
N ARG A 26 4.56 0.82 10.31
CA ARG A 26 3.18 1.02 9.83
C ARG A 26 2.30 1.82 10.79
N GLY A 27 2.85 2.28 11.93
CA GLY A 27 2.16 3.09 12.92
C GLY A 27 1.34 2.31 13.95
N LEU A 28 1.44 0.98 14.01
CA LEU A 28 0.91 0.17 15.09
C LEU A 28 1.98 0.04 16.18
N LEU A 29 1.86 0.86 17.22
CA LEU A 29 2.85 0.94 18.28
C LEU A 29 2.63 -0.17 19.31
N GLN A 30 3.72 -0.66 19.88
CA GLN A 30 3.65 -1.61 20.99
C GLN A 30 3.17 -0.88 22.24
N MET A 31 2.04 -1.34 22.78
CA MET A 31 1.40 -0.69 23.92
C MET A 31 2.01 -1.19 25.24
N ASP A 32 2.29 -0.27 26.15
CA ASP A 32 2.68 -0.59 27.51
C ASP A 32 1.54 -1.25 28.29
N GLN A 33 1.87 -2.24 29.14
CA GLN A 33 0.90 -2.93 29.99
C GLN A 33 0.06 -1.98 30.85
N SER A 34 0.67 -0.88 31.32
CA SER A 34 0.00 0.13 32.13
C SER A 34 -1.10 0.88 31.36
N VAL A 35 -0.92 1.10 30.06
CA VAL A 35 -1.88 1.76 29.16
C VAL A 35 -3.03 0.80 28.84
N GLY A 36 -2.70 -0.45 28.49
CA GLY A 36 -3.70 -1.49 28.20
C GLY A 36 -4.63 -1.79 29.38
N THR A 37 -4.09 -1.85 30.60
CA THR A 37 -4.88 -2.10 31.82
C THR A 37 -5.82 -0.93 32.14
N GLN A 38 -5.38 0.31 31.92
CA GLN A 38 -6.24 1.49 32.08
C GLN A 38 -7.35 1.54 31.04
N ALA A 39 -7.05 1.20 29.78
CA ALA A 39 -8.04 1.10 28.73
C ALA A 39 -9.10 0.03 29.06
N PHE A 40 -8.67 -1.15 29.51
CA PHE A 40 -9.58 -2.22 29.93
C PHE A 40 -10.59 -1.75 30.99
N GLY A 41 -10.12 -1.06 32.04
CA GLY A 41 -10.99 -0.53 33.09
C GLY A 41 -12.05 0.47 32.59
N ARG A 42 -11.73 1.24 31.54
CA ARG A 42 -12.69 2.16 30.92
C ARG A 42 -13.70 1.41 30.05
N LEU A 43 -13.25 0.41 29.29
CA LEU A 43 -14.07 -0.33 28.32
C LEU A 43 -15.09 -1.26 28.97
N LEU A 44 -14.83 -1.71 30.21
CA LEU A 44 -15.81 -2.48 30.99
C LEU A 44 -17.12 -1.72 31.25
N ASN A 45 -17.09 -0.40 31.16
CA ASN A 45 -18.27 0.46 31.35
C ASN A 45 -18.86 0.98 30.03
N CYS A 46 -18.41 0.45 28.88
CA CYS A 46 -18.92 0.83 27.57
C CYS A 46 -20.00 -0.15 27.09
N ASP A 47 -21.07 0.39 26.49
CA ASP A 47 -22.19 -0.41 25.91
C ASP A 47 -21.86 -1.01 24.53
N GLN A 48 -20.59 -1.07 24.13
CA GLN A 48 -20.16 -1.61 22.85
C GLN A 48 -19.88 -3.13 22.96
N ALA A 49 -20.43 -3.90 22.02
CA ALA A 49 -20.31 -5.36 22.04
C ALA A 49 -18.90 -5.87 21.61
N GLN A 50 -18.20 -5.11 20.77
CA GLN A 50 -16.87 -5.44 20.27
C GLN A 50 -16.01 -4.17 20.19
N MET A 51 -14.79 -4.23 20.71
CA MET A 51 -13.87 -3.09 20.76
C MET A 51 -12.44 -3.53 20.42
N ILE A 52 -11.67 -2.62 19.82
CA ILE A 52 -10.24 -2.79 19.56
C ILE A 52 -9.48 -1.82 20.47
N VAL A 53 -8.40 -2.30 21.09
CA VAL A 53 -7.48 -1.47 21.86
C VAL A 53 -6.09 -1.63 21.27
N ALA A 54 -5.59 -0.59 20.63
CA ALA A 54 -4.25 -0.53 20.08
C ALA A 54 -3.69 0.88 20.27
N ASP A 55 -2.36 0.96 20.41
CA ASP A 55 -1.66 2.24 20.33
C ASP A 55 -1.31 2.50 18.87
N ILE A 56 -1.79 3.63 18.33
CA ILE A 56 -1.76 3.90 16.89
C ILE A 56 -1.20 5.30 16.66
N ASN A 57 -0.11 5.36 15.90
CA ASN A 57 0.34 6.58 15.24
C ASN A 57 -0.53 6.83 14.00
N TRP A 58 -1.60 7.60 14.18
CA TRP A 58 -2.59 7.88 13.14
C TRP A 58 -2.01 8.52 11.88
N SER A 59 -0.95 9.32 12.00
CA SER A 59 -0.30 9.94 10.84
C SER A 59 0.36 8.92 9.91
N ARG A 60 0.77 7.75 10.43
CA ARG A 60 1.36 6.64 9.66
C ARG A 60 0.33 5.59 9.26
N PHE A 61 -0.60 5.30 10.16
CA PHE A 61 -1.55 4.20 9.98
C PHE A 61 -2.73 4.55 9.06
N LYS A 62 -3.20 5.80 9.08
CA LYS A 62 -4.36 6.23 8.31
C LYS A 62 -4.14 6.17 6.78
N PRO A 63 -3.01 6.65 6.21
CA PRO A 63 -2.76 6.52 4.77
C PRO A 63 -2.84 5.07 4.29
N LEU A 64 -2.30 4.11 5.05
CA LEU A 64 -2.35 2.68 4.71
C LEU A 64 -3.78 2.13 4.65
N MET A 65 -4.67 2.62 5.53
CA MET A 65 -6.05 2.14 5.62
C MET A 65 -6.99 2.82 4.61
N GLU A 66 -6.76 4.09 4.27
CA GLU A 66 -7.57 4.84 3.29
C GLU A 66 -7.40 4.34 1.85
N ILE A 67 -6.30 3.64 1.57
CA ILE A 67 -6.05 2.99 0.28
C ILE A 67 -6.88 1.70 0.12
N THR A 68 -7.32 1.08 1.22
CA THR A 68 -8.25 -0.06 1.21
C THR A 68 -9.71 0.43 1.30
N ALA A 69 -10.70 -0.37 0.88
CA ALA A 69 -12.13 -0.02 0.95
C ALA A 69 -12.67 0.26 2.39
N VAL A 70 -11.80 0.18 3.40
CA VAL A 70 -12.02 0.56 4.81
C VAL A 70 -11.91 2.09 5.02
N GLY A 71 -11.43 2.85 4.04
CA GLY A 71 -11.29 4.32 4.11
C GLY A 71 -12.58 5.08 4.45
N SER A 72 -13.77 4.48 4.23
CA SER A 72 -15.04 5.08 4.67
C SER A 72 -15.28 5.00 6.19
N LEU A 73 -14.63 4.06 6.90
CA LEU A 73 -14.81 3.86 8.35
C LEU A 73 -13.92 4.78 9.20
N LEU A 74 -12.82 5.31 8.63
CA LEU A 74 -11.85 6.15 9.35
C LEU A 74 -12.03 7.66 9.11
N LYS A 75 -13.01 8.06 8.30
CA LYS A 75 -13.33 9.48 8.03
C LYS A 75 -13.61 10.30 9.30
N SER A 76 -14.08 9.67 10.38
CA SER A 76 -14.36 10.34 11.64
C SER A 76 -13.17 10.42 12.60
N VAL A 77 -12.02 9.82 12.25
CA VAL A 77 -10.88 9.69 13.17
C VAL A 77 -9.89 10.86 13.04
N THR A 78 -9.89 11.59 11.93
CA THR A 78 -9.22 12.91 11.76
C THR A 78 -9.62 13.52 10.41
N ASP A 79 -9.64 14.86 10.30
CA ASP A 79 -9.64 15.57 9.00
C ASP A 79 -8.21 15.64 8.46
N PRO A 80 -7.87 15.01 7.32
CA PRO A 80 -6.66 15.38 6.60
C PRO A 80 -6.98 16.56 5.68
N GLU A 81 -6.31 17.70 5.86
CA GLU A 81 -6.50 18.91 5.04
C GLU A 81 -6.06 18.73 3.57
N ASN A 82 -5.45 17.60 3.19
CA ASN A 82 -5.06 17.35 1.81
C ASN A 82 -4.99 15.85 1.46
N PRO A 83 -5.86 15.32 0.57
CA PRO A 83 -5.80 13.92 0.13
C PRO A 83 -4.52 13.59 -0.67
N ALA A 84 -3.78 14.60 -1.14
CA ALA A 84 -2.51 14.40 -1.84
C ALA A 84 -1.36 13.94 -0.91
N ASP A 85 -1.42 14.23 0.39
CA ASP A 85 -0.41 13.77 1.36
C ASP A 85 -0.56 12.29 1.72
N LEU A 86 -1.72 11.68 1.42
CA LEU A 86 -2.01 10.27 1.70
C LEU A 86 -1.26 9.30 0.76
N LEU A 87 -0.76 9.80 -0.37
CA LEU A 87 0.06 9.05 -1.32
C LEU A 87 1.56 9.08 -0.98
N ASN A 88 1.97 9.90 -0.01
CA ASN A 88 3.35 10.04 0.46
C ASN A 88 3.54 9.32 1.79
N THR A 89 3.46 8.00 1.81
CA THR A 89 4.36 7.28 2.73
C THR A 89 5.77 7.53 2.18
N GLU A 90 6.67 8.14 2.96
CA GLU A 90 8.06 8.39 2.55
C GLU A 90 8.75 7.05 2.25
N VAL A 91 8.58 6.54 1.03
CA VAL A 91 9.36 5.41 0.52
C VAL A 91 10.71 6.00 0.14
N GLU A 92 11.69 5.83 1.01
CA GLU A 92 13.08 6.13 0.67
C GLU A 92 13.52 5.20 -0.47
N LEU A 93 13.92 5.82 -1.58
CA LEU A 93 14.49 5.11 -2.72
C LEU A 93 15.91 4.68 -2.36
N ASN A 94 16.19 3.39 -2.57
CA ASN A 94 17.55 2.89 -2.42
C ASN A 94 18.36 3.17 -3.72
N PRO A 95 19.69 2.98 -3.71
CA PRO A 95 20.51 3.18 -4.91
C PRO A 95 20.08 2.31 -6.11
N GLU A 96 19.52 1.13 -5.87
CA GLU A 96 19.05 0.21 -6.91
C GLU A 96 17.80 0.75 -7.61
N ASP A 97 16.87 1.35 -6.87
CA ASP A 97 15.68 2.01 -7.40
C ASP A 97 16.05 3.19 -8.31
N ILE A 98 17.04 3.99 -7.90
CA ILE A 98 17.52 5.14 -8.67
C ILE A 98 18.18 4.66 -9.96
N ALA A 99 19.05 3.64 -9.88
CA ALA A 99 19.69 3.05 -11.04
C ALA A 99 18.67 2.44 -12.01
N PHE A 100 17.65 1.75 -11.49
CA PHE A 100 16.57 1.17 -12.31
C PHE A 100 15.75 2.26 -13.00
N LYS A 101 15.47 3.39 -12.34
CA LYS A 101 14.76 4.52 -12.96
C LYS A 101 15.51 5.07 -14.18
N GLU A 102 16.82 5.27 -14.06
CA GLU A 102 17.66 5.73 -15.17
C GLU A 102 17.70 4.71 -16.31
N GLU A 103 17.87 3.43 -15.97
CA GLU A 103 17.88 2.34 -16.92
C GLU A 103 16.56 2.21 -17.69
N LEU A 104 15.42 2.34 -17.00
CA LEU A 104 14.09 2.25 -17.59
C LEU A 104 13.85 3.37 -18.62
N ALA A 105 14.38 4.57 -18.35
CA ALA A 105 14.25 5.72 -19.25
C ALA A 105 15.07 5.54 -20.55
N GLU A 106 16.22 4.86 -20.48
CA GLU A 106 17.06 4.55 -21.64
C GLU A 106 16.66 3.24 -22.35
N CYS A 107 15.77 2.44 -21.74
CA CYS A 107 15.36 1.14 -22.24
C CYS A 107 14.47 1.25 -23.50
N PRO A 108 14.78 0.51 -24.58
CA PRO A 108 13.92 0.37 -25.75
C PRO A 108 12.53 -0.14 -25.38
N GLU A 109 11.51 0.32 -26.11
CA GLU A 109 10.11 -0.07 -25.89
C GLU A 109 9.91 -1.60 -25.87
N GLU A 110 10.59 -2.32 -26.76
CA GLU A 110 10.49 -3.78 -26.92
C GLU A 110 11.04 -4.55 -25.71
N GLU A 111 12.03 -4.00 -25.00
CA GLU A 111 12.69 -4.65 -23.86
C GLU A 111 12.07 -4.22 -22.52
N ARG A 112 11.27 -3.15 -22.51
CA ARG A 112 10.79 -2.50 -21.29
C ARG A 112 9.95 -3.42 -20.40
N ALA A 113 9.09 -4.24 -21.00
CA ALA A 113 8.24 -5.18 -20.27
C ALA A 113 9.07 -6.24 -19.53
N GLU A 114 10.18 -6.71 -20.12
CA GLU A 114 11.08 -7.67 -19.47
C GLU A 114 11.90 -7.01 -18.35
N ARG A 115 12.36 -5.78 -18.54
CA ARG A 115 13.08 -5.03 -17.50
C ARG A 115 12.18 -4.72 -16.31
N LEU A 116 10.95 -4.27 -16.56
CA LEU A 116 9.93 -4.10 -15.52
C LEU A 116 9.64 -5.40 -14.80
N LEU A 117 9.50 -6.52 -15.52
CA LEU A 117 9.27 -7.83 -14.90
C LEU A 117 10.38 -8.20 -13.92
N ALA A 118 11.64 -8.03 -14.31
CA ALA A 118 12.78 -8.33 -13.44
C ALA A 118 12.77 -7.47 -12.16
N TYR A 119 12.50 -6.18 -12.30
CA TYR A 119 12.38 -5.26 -11.16
C TYR A 119 11.21 -5.64 -10.24
N LEU A 120 10.03 -5.87 -10.81
CA LEU A 120 8.83 -6.25 -10.07
C LEU A 120 9.02 -7.56 -9.30
N LYS A 121 9.72 -8.55 -9.90
CA LYS A 121 10.11 -9.78 -9.20
C LYS A 121 10.99 -9.50 -7.98
N GLN A 122 12.00 -8.64 -8.11
CA GLN A 122 12.84 -8.26 -6.97
C GLN A 122 12.04 -7.57 -5.86
N GLN A 123 11.17 -6.61 -6.22
CA GLN A 123 10.38 -5.89 -5.22
C GLN A 123 9.37 -6.79 -4.52
N LEU A 124 8.72 -7.70 -5.25
CA LEU A 124 7.77 -8.64 -4.66
C LEU A 124 8.50 -9.65 -3.76
N ALA A 125 9.66 -10.14 -4.18
CA ALA A 125 10.48 -11.06 -3.40
C ALA A 125 10.91 -10.43 -2.08
N ASN A 126 11.34 -9.17 -2.12
CA ASN A 126 11.67 -8.39 -0.92
C ASN A 126 10.46 -8.23 0.01
N ALA A 127 9.28 -7.94 -0.55
CA ALA A 127 8.04 -7.78 0.20
C ALA A 127 7.58 -9.10 0.86
N LEU A 128 7.76 -10.23 0.17
CA LEU A 128 7.43 -11.57 0.66
C LEU A 128 8.56 -12.26 1.44
N GLN A 129 9.72 -11.59 1.60
CA GLN A 129 10.93 -12.12 2.24
C GLN A 129 11.39 -13.46 1.66
N MET A 130 11.40 -13.56 0.33
CA MET A 130 11.84 -14.75 -0.41
C MET A 130 12.85 -14.39 -1.50
N MET A 131 13.38 -15.40 -2.17
CA MET A 131 14.30 -15.19 -3.29
C MET A 131 13.52 -14.92 -4.59
N PRO A 132 13.96 -13.99 -5.46
CA PRO A 132 13.29 -13.70 -6.73
C PRO A 132 13.13 -14.94 -7.64
N GLU A 133 14.02 -15.92 -7.54
CA GLU A 133 13.99 -17.18 -8.30
C GLU A 133 12.88 -18.13 -7.84
N GLU A 134 12.36 -17.95 -6.62
CA GLU A 134 11.26 -18.75 -6.06
C GLU A 134 9.90 -18.26 -6.55
N LEU A 135 9.83 -17.05 -7.14
CA LEU A 135 8.61 -16.47 -7.68
C LEU A 135 8.26 -17.01 -9.08
N ASP A 136 7.08 -17.61 -9.18
CA ASP A 136 6.44 -17.93 -10.46
C ASP A 136 5.76 -16.67 -11.02
N ASP A 137 6.30 -16.14 -12.12
CA ASP A 137 5.77 -14.93 -12.75
C ASP A 137 4.45 -15.15 -13.52
N THR A 138 4.00 -16.39 -13.67
CA THR A 138 2.73 -16.76 -14.30
C THR A 138 1.62 -17.06 -13.28
N GLN A 139 1.98 -17.20 -12.01
CA GLN A 139 1.02 -17.44 -10.93
C GLN A 139 0.31 -16.13 -10.55
N PRO A 140 -1.00 -16.16 -10.24
CA PRO A 140 -1.70 -15.00 -9.70
C PRO A 140 -1.05 -14.47 -8.43
N LEU A 141 -0.92 -13.15 -8.31
CA LEU A 141 -0.26 -12.52 -7.15
C LEU A 141 -0.90 -12.90 -5.80
N ILE A 142 -2.23 -13.05 -5.78
CA ILE A 142 -2.98 -13.43 -4.57
C ILE A 142 -2.65 -14.86 -4.10
N ASP A 143 -2.37 -15.76 -5.04
CA ASP A 143 -2.01 -17.15 -4.73
C ASP A 143 -0.56 -17.24 -4.24
N MET A 144 0.27 -16.23 -4.52
CA MET A 144 1.63 -16.09 -3.99
C MET A 144 1.65 -15.47 -2.57
N GLY A 145 0.48 -15.13 -2.01
CA GLY A 145 0.37 -14.58 -0.68
C GLY A 145 0.47 -13.05 -0.62
N ILE A 146 0.30 -12.36 -1.75
CA ILE A 146 0.08 -10.91 -1.69
C ILE A 146 -1.27 -10.67 -0.99
N ASP A 147 -1.24 -9.93 0.12
CA ASP A 147 -2.45 -9.42 0.76
C ASP A 147 -2.70 -7.96 0.34
N SER A 148 -3.80 -7.38 0.81
CA SER A 148 -4.16 -6.01 0.46
C SER A 148 -3.13 -4.98 0.93
N LEU A 149 -2.41 -5.24 2.02
CA LEU A 149 -1.42 -4.31 2.57
C LEU A 149 -0.11 -4.38 1.76
N LEU A 150 0.39 -5.59 1.52
CA LEU A 150 1.57 -5.83 0.67
C LEU A 150 1.35 -5.30 -0.74
N ALA A 151 0.15 -5.47 -1.31
CA ALA A 151 -0.17 -4.94 -2.63
C ALA A 151 -0.06 -3.40 -2.69
N VAL A 152 -0.43 -2.71 -1.60
CA VAL A 152 -0.33 -1.25 -1.49
C VAL A 152 1.11 -0.80 -1.30
N GLU A 153 1.87 -1.47 -0.44
CA GLU A 153 3.30 -1.15 -0.25
C GLU A 153 4.09 -1.36 -1.54
N PHE A 154 3.82 -2.47 -2.23
CA PHE A 154 4.38 -2.77 -3.54
C PHE A 154 4.01 -1.69 -4.56
N LYS A 155 2.72 -1.33 -4.65
CA LYS A 155 2.21 -0.26 -5.52
C LYS A 155 2.94 1.06 -5.27
N ASN A 156 3.03 1.50 -4.02
CA ASN A 156 3.62 2.79 -3.67
C ASN A 156 5.09 2.86 -4.08
N ARG A 157 5.86 1.80 -3.80
CA ARG A 157 7.28 1.73 -4.17
C ARG A 157 7.48 1.71 -5.68
N VAL A 158 6.74 0.85 -6.38
CA VAL A 158 6.83 0.73 -7.84
C VAL A 158 6.42 2.04 -8.55
N THR A 159 5.32 2.67 -8.14
CA THR A 159 4.89 3.96 -8.70
C THR A 159 5.90 5.07 -8.40
N LYS A 160 6.58 5.06 -7.25
CA LYS A 160 7.60 6.07 -6.92
C LYS A 160 8.81 6.01 -7.87
N VAL A 161 9.20 4.81 -8.29
CA VAL A 161 10.36 4.59 -9.14
C VAL A 161 10.03 4.79 -10.62
N THR A 162 8.92 4.20 -11.05
CA THR A 162 8.52 4.16 -12.47
C THR A 162 7.69 5.35 -12.90
N GLU A 163 7.12 6.10 -11.95
CA GLU A 163 6.14 7.17 -12.20
C GLU A 163 4.84 6.69 -12.89
N VAL A 164 4.62 5.38 -12.95
CA VAL A 164 3.41 4.74 -13.49
C VAL A 164 2.46 4.38 -12.35
N GLU A 165 1.20 4.79 -12.48
CA GLU A 165 0.13 4.40 -11.57
C GLU A 165 -0.19 2.90 -11.71
N LEU A 166 -0.23 2.19 -10.58
CA LEU A 166 -0.52 0.75 -10.52
C LEU A 166 -1.82 0.48 -9.75
N PRO A 167 -2.93 0.16 -10.42
CA PRO A 167 -4.20 -0.14 -9.77
C PRO A 167 -4.20 -1.47 -9.02
N VAL A 168 -4.18 -1.36 -7.69
CA VAL A 168 -4.23 -2.47 -6.72
C VAL A 168 -5.40 -3.42 -6.98
N VAL A 169 -6.57 -2.91 -7.39
CA VAL A 169 -7.76 -3.73 -7.66
C VAL A 169 -7.50 -4.74 -8.78
N ARG A 170 -6.72 -4.39 -9.81
CA ARG A 170 -6.38 -5.33 -10.88
C ARG A 170 -5.35 -6.36 -10.44
N MET A 171 -4.38 -5.96 -9.62
CA MET A 171 -3.40 -6.89 -9.02
C MET A 171 -4.10 -7.97 -8.18
N LEU A 172 -5.02 -7.53 -7.30
CA LEU A 172 -5.80 -8.44 -6.45
C LEU A 172 -6.90 -9.19 -7.24
N GLY A 173 -7.21 -8.75 -8.46
CA GLY A 173 -8.18 -9.36 -9.37
C GLY A 173 -7.67 -10.59 -10.13
N GLY A 174 -6.51 -11.14 -9.74
CA GLY A 174 -5.94 -12.36 -10.32
C GLY A 174 -4.86 -12.14 -11.38
N ALA A 175 -4.32 -10.92 -11.50
CA ALA A 175 -3.18 -10.66 -12.36
C ALA A 175 -1.92 -11.38 -11.86
N ASN A 176 -1.06 -11.81 -12.78
CA ASN A 176 0.30 -12.28 -12.48
C ASN A 176 1.33 -11.16 -12.74
N LEU A 177 2.61 -11.43 -12.46
CA LEU A 177 3.68 -10.43 -12.63
C LEU A 177 3.91 -10.03 -14.10
N ARG A 178 3.68 -10.93 -15.06
CA ARG A 178 3.80 -10.61 -16.49
C ARG A 178 2.69 -9.68 -16.96
N ASP A 179 1.46 -9.89 -16.50
CA ASP A 179 0.34 -9.02 -16.81
C ASP A 179 0.60 -7.60 -16.28
N VAL A 180 1.13 -7.50 -15.06
CA VAL A 180 1.51 -6.23 -14.44
C VAL A 180 2.65 -5.54 -15.20
N SER A 181 3.71 -6.28 -15.56
CA SER A 181 4.85 -5.70 -16.26
C SER A 181 4.48 -5.20 -17.66
N GLN A 182 3.63 -5.94 -18.37
CA GLN A 182 3.17 -5.57 -19.70
C GLN A 182 2.31 -4.31 -19.66
N TRP A 183 1.33 -4.25 -18.74
CA TRP A 183 0.52 -3.05 -18.55
C TRP A 183 1.39 -1.84 -18.22
N MET A 184 2.33 -1.98 -17.28
CA MET A 184 3.21 -0.88 -16.91
C MET A 184 4.06 -0.40 -18.10
N ALA A 185 4.55 -1.32 -18.94
CA ALA A 185 5.30 -0.97 -20.13
C ALA A 185 4.44 -0.17 -21.11
N GLU A 186 3.20 -0.63 -21.37
CA GLU A 186 2.21 0.08 -22.21
C GLU A 186 1.93 1.49 -21.67
N ALA A 187 1.65 1.63 -20.38
CA ALA A 187 1.37 2.91 -19.75
C ALA A 187 2.57 3.88 -19.81
N TYR A 188 3.78 3.38 -19.57
CA TYR A 188 5.01 4.17 -19.64
C TYR A 188 5.32 4.62 -21.08
N ASN A 189 5.07 3.76 -22.08
CA ASN A 189 5.17 4.12 -23.51
C ASN A 189 4.21 5.26 -23.87
N THR A 190 2.96 5.18 -23.42
CA THR A 190 1.95 6.23 -23.65
C THR A 190 2.37 7.55 -23.02
N GLN A 191 2.91 7.51 -21.80
CA GLN A 191 3.40 8.70 -21.09
C GLN A 191 4.58 9.38 -21.79
N ILE A 192 5.55 8.60 -22.30
CA ILE A 192 6.73 9.14 -23.02
C ILE A 192 6.34 9.65 -24.40
N SER A 193 5.40 8.98 -25.08
CA SER A 193 4.95 9.36 -26.42
C SER A 193 4.07 10.62 -26.42
N GLY A 194 3.68 11.12 -25.25
CA GLY A 194 2.89 12.35 -25.10
C GLY A 194 1.43 12.23 -25.51
N ASP A 195 0.91 11.00 -25.66
CA ASP A 195 -0.52 10.74 -25.84
C ASP A 195 -1.21 10.75 -24.47
N ALA A 196 -1.04 11.86 -23.75
CA ALA A 196 -1.86 12.17 -22.60
C ALA A 196 -3.28 12.36 -23.13
N ALA A 197 -4.16 11.39 -22.84
CA ALA A 197 -5.58 11.52 -23.10
C ALA A 197 -6.06 12.92 -22.65
N PRO A 198 -6.91 13.59 -23.45
CA PRO A 198 -7.30 14.96 -23.17
C PRO A 198 -7.91 15.05 -21.78
N GLU A 199 -7.45 16.03 -21.00
CA GLU A 199 -8.12 16.49 -19.80
C GLU A 199 -9.62 16.59 -20.13
N GLN A 200 -10.43 15.80 -19.43
CA GLN A 200 -11.86 15.97 -19.48
C GLN A 200 -12.15 17.34 -18.85
N ASP A 201 -12.29 18.35 -19.72
CA ASP A 201 -12.91 19.63 -19.42
C ASP A 201 -14.25 19.35 -18.72
N ASP A 202 -14.24 19.42 -17.39
CA ASP A 202 -15.45 19.44 -16.56
C ASP A 202 -16.03 20.88 -16.58
N ASP A 203 -16.15 21.43 -17.79
CA ASP A 203 -16.71 22.76 -18.07
C ASP A 203 -17.79 22.65 -19.15
N ALA A 204 -18.84 21.90 -18.83
CA ALA A 204 -20.17 22.09 -19.39
C ALA A 204 -21.19 21.37 -18.52
N LEU A 205 -21.91 22.12 -17.68
CA LEU A 205 -23.39 22.10 -17.62
C LEU A 205 -23.85 23.04 -16.50
N VAL A 206 -23.62 24.34 -16.68
CA VAL A 206 -24.58 25.36 -16.23
C VAL A 206 -25.26 25.88 -17.49
N GLU A 207 -26.44 25.37 -17.81
CA GLU A 207 -27.55 26.16 -18.37
C GLU A 207 -28.85 25.34 -18.47
N GLY A 208 -29.79 25.66 -17.58
CA GLY A 208 -31.15 26.04 -17.96
C GLY A 208 -32.21 24.98 -18.27
N VAL A 209 -33.46 25.35 -17.90
CA VAL A 209 -34.77 24.79 -18.28
C VAL A 209 -35.24 23.65 -17.37
N LEU A 210 -36.29 23.75 -16.55
CA LEU A 210 -37.39 24.70 -16.36
C LEU A 210 -37.91 24.59 -14.91
#